data_AF-A0A1F7GIR9-F1
#
_entry.id   AF-A0A1F7GIR9-F1
#
_cell.length_a   1.000
_cell.length_b   1.000
_cell.length_c   1.000
_cell.angle_alpha   90.00
_cell.angle_beta   90.00
_cell.angle_gamma   90.00
#
_symmetry.space_group_name_H-M   'P 1'
#
loop_
_entity.id
_entity.type
_entity.pdbx_description
1 polymer ?
#
loop_
_entity_poly.entity_id
_entity_poly.type
_entity_poly.pdbx_seq_one_letter_code
_entity_poly.pdbx_strand_id
1 'polypeptide(L)'
;MVWGLLMAAYYLLPLQYEIKYFYYGAGNHLTPGQTLHLMNFIDPHWYYFLERDILNRGHFVTPGVFEVIIVALGLFYIVAKVLKAKKWKPDILDLTVIVGIITLFFTTDYSLIFYQKINLLSNIQFPWRMLSLFIFIAPIIVAYLLDKLDAKKLQIVAVCLIIFFAVARFPQLYSKNNTEHGMSRYLFTTINLHSTNMNTVWTGVTEDYLRHPEKGAIVEGKGKIVKRELSNSWRKYTVENESPVRMADYTFYFPGWKVWVDGQPAEIQFQDPDFRGVITYNVPAGKHEIYVKFTATKVHVLGNLISVSAILGFIVAFYIEKKKHVLEKLLKYPRLN
;
A
#
# COMPACT_ATOMS: atom_id res chain seq x y z
N MET A 1 4.80 -0.26 18.04
CA MET A 1 3.75 -0.86 17.17
C MET A 1 2.51 0.02 17.06
N VAL A 2 1.86 0.39 18.17
CA VAL A 2 0.62 1.23 18.14
C VAL A 2 0.82 2.57 17.41
N TRP A 3 1.90 3.30 17.72
CA TRP A 3 2.21 4.56 17.03
C TRP A 3 2.25 4.40 15.50
N GLY A 4 2.87 3.33 14.98
CA GLY A 4 2.95 3.09 13.54
C GLY A 4 1.59 2.88 12.89
N LEU A 5 0.69 2.11 13.54
CA LEU A 5 -0.67 1.91 13.05
C LEU A 5 -1.46 3.22 13.01
N LEU A 6 -1.35 4.04 14.07
CA LEU A 6 -2.03 5.33 14.14
C LEU A 6 -1.45 6.33 13.13
N MET A 7 -0.13 6.35 12.94
CA MET A 7 0.54 7.15 11.92
C MET A 7 0.12 6.76 10.49
N ALA A 8 -0.22 5.49 10.25
CA ALA A 8 -0.72 4.99 8.98
C ALA A 8 -2.24 5.17 8.77
N ALA A 9 -2.97 5.77 9.72
CA ALA A 9 -4.43 5.91 9.67
C ALA A 9 -4.93 6.69 8.43
N TYR A 10 -4.15 7.65 7.92
CA TYR A 10 -4.45 8.38 6.67
C TYR A 10 -4.67 7.47 5.46
N TYR A 11 -4.03 6.29 5.47
CA TYR A 11 -4.15 5.29 4.42
C TYR A 11 -5.07 4.13 4.84
N LEU A 12 -4.90 3.61 6.05
CA LEU A 12 -5.63 2.44 6.54
C LEU A 12 -7.13 2.69 6.68
N LEU A 13 -7.55 3.90 7.08
CA LEU A 13 -8.98 4.19 7.23
C LEU A 13 -9.70 4.31 5.86
N PRO A 14 -9.22 5.11 4.88
CA PRO A 14 -9.82 5.08 3.55
C PRO A 14 -9.81 3.68 2.93
N LEU A 15 -8.70 2.93 3.08
CA LEU A 15 -8.63 1.55 2.60
C LEU A 15 -9.71 0.67 3.23
N GLN A 16 -9.95 0.75 4.53
CA GLN A 16 -10.95 -0.10 5.18
C GLN A 16 -12.40 0.31 4.84
N TYR A 17 -12.69 1.62 4.79
CA TYR A 17 -14.07 2.12 4.74
C TYR A 17 -14.55 2.52 3.34
N GLU A 18 -13.62 2.84 2.43
CA GLU A 18 -13.94 3.34 1.09
C GLU A 18 -13.62 2.33 -0.02
N ILE A 19 -12.90 1.24 0.26
CA ILE A 19 -12.64 0.18 -0.74
C ILE A 19 -13.93 -0.43 -1.29
N LYS A 20 -15.01 -0.43 -0.50
CA LYS A 20 -16.36 -0.87 -0.91
C LYS A 20 -16.95 -0.08 -2.08
N TYR A 21 -16.43 1.12 -2.37
CA TYR A 21 -16.86 1.90 -3.52
C TYR A 21 -16.20 1.45 -4.83
N PHE A 22 -15.26 0.50 -4.77
CA PHE A 22 -14.65 -0.14 -5.92
C PHE A 22 -15.12 -1.59 -6.05
N TYR A 23 -15.13 -2.13 -7.26
CA TYR A 23 -15.40 -3.56 -7.46
C TYR A 23 -14.43 -4.44 -6.66
N TYR A 24 -13.21 -3.95 -6.42
CA TYR A 24 -12.25 -4.56 -5.51
C TYR A 24 -12.81 -4.75 -4.09
N GLY A 25 -13.60 -3.83 -3.54
CA GLY A 25 -14.16 -4.03 -2.19
C GLY A 25 -15.26 -5.10 -2.09
N ALA A 26 -15.78 -5.60 -3.22
CA ALA A 26 -16.94 -6.48 -3.26
C ALA A 26 -16.60 -7.98 -3.10
N GLY A 27 -15.31 -8.35 -3.13
CA GLY A 27 -14.89 -9.75 -3.20
C GLY A 27 -13.68 -10.11 -2.34
N ASN A 28 -13.43 -11.41 -2.25
CA ASN A 28 -12.20 -11.94 -1.68
C ASN A 28 -11.16 -12.08 -2.82
N HIS A 29 -10.04 -11.36 -2.71
CA HIS A 29 -8.98 -11.33 -3.74
C HIS A 29 -7.84 -12.32 -3.51
N LEU A 30 -7.98 -13.21 -2.53
CA LEU A 30 -7.00 -14.26 -2.30
C LEU A 30 -6.84 -15.08 -3.58
N THR A 31 -5.64 -15.07 -4.13
CA THR A 31 -5.31 -15.87 -5.30
C THR A 31 -4.87 -17.26 -4.84
N PRO A 32 -5.59 -18.34 -5.22
CA PRO A 32 -5.22 -19.70 -4.84
C PRO A 32 -3.84 -20.09 -5.38
N GLY A 33 -3.13 -20.97 -4.65
CA GLY A 33 -1.83 -21.50 -5.09
C GLY A 33 -0.67 -20.50 -5.08
N GLN A 34 -0.80 -19.39 -4.34
CA GLN A 34 0.21 -18.33 -4.21
C GLN A 34 0.85 -18.28 -2.81
N THR A 35 0.82 -19.42 -2.11
CA THR A 35 1.47 -19.64 -0.82
C THR A 35 2.86 -20.22 -1.00
N LEU A 36 3.67 -20.15 0.05
CA LEU A 36 5.00 -20.75 0.09
C LEU A 36 4.95 -22.11 0.79
N HIS A 37 5.67 -23.07 0.22
CA HIS A 37 5.94 -24.39 0.79
C HIS A 37 7.36 -24.45 1.37
N LEU A 38 7.69 -25.52 2.09
CA LEU A 38 8.95 -25.65 2.82
C LEU A 38 10.20 -25.44 1.93
N MET A 39 10.17 -25.96 0.70
CA MET A 39 11.29 -25.82 -0.24
C MET A 39 11.56 -24.36 -0.61
N ASN A 40 10.53 -23.50 -0.62
CA ASN A 40 10.69 -22.08 -0.92
C ASN A 40 11.50 -21.30 0.12
N PHE A 41 11.73 -21.87 1.32
CA PHE A 41 12.53 -21.21 2.37
C PHE A 41 14.01 -21.59 2.34
N ILE A 42 14.37 -22.64 1.60
CA ILE A 42 15.74 -23.16 1.52
C ILE A 42 16.31 -23.10 0.10
N ASP A 43 15.46 -23.07 -0.91
CA ASP A 43 15.86 -22.97 -2.30
C ASP A 43 16.10 -21.50 -2.69
N PRO A 44 17.34 -21.10 -3.00
CA PRO A 44 17.65 -19.74 -3.42
C PRO A 44 17.27 -19.45 -4.88
N HIS A 45 16.79 -20.44 -5.64
CA HIS A 45 16.38 -20.23 -7.02
C HIS A 45 15.18 -19.31 -7.10
N TRP A 46 15.32 -18.28 -7.93
CA TRP A 46 14.23 -17.39 -8.26
C TRP A 46 13.66 -17.77 -9.62
N TYR A 47 12.41 -18.25 -9.62
CA TYR A 47 11.70 -18.59 -10.84
C TYR A 47 11.13 -17.31 -11.45
N TYR A 48 11.71 -16.88 -12.56
CA TYR A 48 11.13 -15.81 -13.37
C TYR A 48 9.90 -16.31 -14.15
N PHE A 49 9.79 -17.61 -14.42
CA PHE A 49 8.65 -18.24 -15.08
C PHE A 49 8.54 -19.69 -14.61
N LEU A 50 7.32 -20.23 -14.46
CA LEU A 50 7.11 -21.67 -14.29
C LEU A 50 6.82 -22.33 -15.64
N GLU A 51 7.20 -23.60 -15.80
CA GLU A 51 7.00 -24.37 -17.04
C GLU A 51 5.52 -24.51 -17.45
N ARG A 52 4.60 -24.30 -16.50
CA ARG A 52 3.13 -24.36 -16.72
C ARG A 52 2.44 -22.98 -16.69
N ASP A 53 3.19 -21.89 -16.77
CA ASP A 53 2.61 -20.55 -16.77
C ASP A 53 1.89 -20.27 -18.09
N ILE A 54 0.56 -20.41 -18.08
CA ILE A 54 -0.34 -20.03 -19.17
C ILE A 54 -0.60 -18.50 -19.20
N LEU A 55 -0.04 -17.75 -18.24
CA LEU A 55 -0.09 -16.29 -18.12
C LEU A 55 1.23 -15.76 -17.55
N ASN A 56 1.57 -14.49 -17.80
CA ASN A 56 2.85 -13.85 -17.44
C ASN A 56 3.19 -13.74 -15.93
N ARG A 57 2.57 -14.50 -14.99
CA ARG A 57 2.68 -14.23 -13.55
C ARG A 57 2.63 -15.44 -12.60
N GLY A 58 3.40 -16.50 -12.84
CA GLY A 58 3.65 -17.56 -11.85
C GLY A 58 4.65 -17.21 -10.75
N HIS A 59 4.93 -15.92 -10.51
CA HIS A 59 5.95 -15.50 -9.56
C HIS A 59 5.43 -15.62 -8.11
N PHE A 60 5.92 -16.59 -7.36
CA PHE A 60 6.00 -16.47 -5.91
C PHE A 60 7.36 -15.87 -5.53
N VAL A 61 7.35 -14.84 -4.70
CA VAL A 61 8.57 -14.29 -4.12
C VAL A 61 8.98 -15.19 -2.96
N THR A 62 10.25 -15.61 -2.94
CA THR A 62 10.81 -16.45 -1.86
C THR A 62 11.67 -15.61 -0.92
N PRO A 63 11.72 -15.94 0.38
CA PRO A 63 12.70 -15.34 1.28
C PRO A 63 14.10 -15.86 0.95
N GLY A 64 15.14 -15.10 1.30
CA GLY A 64 16.50 -15.60 1.17
C GLY A 64 16.86 -16.57 2.30
N VAL A 65 17.68 -17.57 1.95
CA VAL A 65 18.10 -18.64 2.88
C VAL A 65 18.83 -18.09 4.11
N PHE A 66 19.65 -17.04 3.95
CA PHE A 66 20.37 -16.42 5.07
C PHE A 66 19.42 -15.76 6.06
N GLU A 67 18.41 -15.07 5.55
CA GLU A 67 17.40 -14.39 6.36
C GLU A 67 16.57 -15.40 7.14
N VAL A 68 16.20 -16.53 6.52
CA VAL A 68 15.52 -17.65 7.19
C VAL A 68 16.40 -18.27 8.28
N ILE A 69 17.69 -18.51 8.00
CA ILE A 69 18.65 -19.05 8.99
C ILE A 69 18.78 -18.10 10.19
N ILE A 70 18.91 -16.79 9.96
CA ILE A 70 19.02 -15.79 11.03
C ILE A 70 17.80 -15.84 11.95
N VAL A 71 16.60 -15.94 11.38
CA VAL A 71 15.35 -16.03 12.16
C VAL A 71 15.26 -17.36 12.91
N ALA A 72 15.66 -18.48 12.29
CA ALA A 72 15.69 -19.79 12.94
C ALA A 72 16.66 -19.82 14.13
N LEU A 73 17.88 -19.27 13.96
CA LEU A 73 18.85 -19.13 15.06
C LEU A 73 18.32 -18.22 16.17
N GLY A 74 17.65 -17.12 15.81
CA GLY A 74 16.94 -16.26 16.75
C GLY A 74 15.89 -17.02 17.55
N LEU A 75 15.10 -17.88 16.91
CA LEU A 75 14.11 -18.72 17.59
C LEU A 75 14.77 -19.69 18.57
N PHE A 76 15.82 -20.41 18.15
CA PHE A 76 16.55 -21.32 19.04
C PHE A 76 17.11 -20.60 20.26
N TYR A 77 17.66 -19.39 20.06
CA TYR A 77 18.13 -18.56 21.16
C TYR A 77 17.01 -18.20 22.14
N ILE A 78 15.84 -17.78 21.64
CA ILE A 78 14.67 -17.44 22.48
C ILE A 78 14.20 -18.66 23.26
N VAL A 79 14.07 -19.81 22.60
CA VAL A 79 13.66 -21.06 23.26
C VAL A 79 14.64 -21.41 24.38
N ALA A 80 15.95 -21.38 24.12
CA ALA A 80 16.97 -21.65 25.13
C ALA A 80 16.93 -20.63 26.29
N LYS A 81 16.71 -19.34 25.99
CA LYS A 81 16.56 -18.26 26.97
C LYS A 81 15.34 -18.48 27.86
N VAL A 82 14.19 -18.82 27.27
CA VAL A 82 12.92 -19.06 27.98
C VAL A 82 13.02 -20.30 28.87
N LEU A 83 13.58 -21.41 28.37
CA LEU A 83 13.74 -22.65 29.14
C LEU A 83 14.63 -22.47 30.39
N LYS A 84 15.60 -21.56 30.34
CA LYS A 84 16.49 -21.25 31.48
C LYS A 84 15.91 -20.19 32.41
N ALA A 85 14.91 -19.42 31.98
CA ALA A 85 14.40 -18.28 32.74
C ALA A 85 13.33 -18.70 33.75
N LYS A 86 13.49 -18.30 35.02
CA LYS A 86 12.41 -18.42 36.02
C LYS A 86 11.16 -17.59 35.62
N LYS A 87 11.37 -16.47 34.92
CA LYS A 87 10.32 -15.61 34.37
C LYS A 87 10.85 -14.94 33.11
N TRP A 88 10.20 -15.18 31.97
CA TRP A 88 10.56 -14.54 30.71
C TRP A 88 10.08 -13.09 30.67
N LYS A 89 10.98 -12.18 30.29
CA LYS A 89 10.69 -10.78 30.00
C LYS A 89 11.12 -10.51 28.55
N PRO A 90 10.17 -10.35 27.61
CA PRO A 90 10.51 -10.18 26.22
C PRO A 90 11.24 -8.85 25.98
N ASP A 91 12.31 -8.90 25.19
CA ASP A 91 13.02 -7.73 24.69
C ASP A 91 12.76 -7.52 23.17
N ILE A 92 13.45 -6.54 22.57
CA ILE A 92 13.28 -6.21 21.15
C ILE A 92 13.68 -7.35 20.21
N LEU A 93 14.68 -8.16 20.58
CA LEU A 93 15.10 -9.31 19.78
C LEU A 93 13.98 -10.36 19.81
N ASP A 94 13.44 -10.63 21.01
CA ASP A 94 12.36 -11.59 21.19
C ASP A 94 11.14 -11.19 20.32
N LEU A 95 10.72 -9.92 20.38
CA LEU A 95 9.61 -9.40 19.59
C LEU A 95 9.87 -9.46 18.09
N THR A 96 11.09 -9.14 17.65
CA THR A 96 11.47 -9.15 16.22
C THR A 96 11.39 -10.55 15.64
N VAL A 97 11.93 -11.55 16.34
CA VAL A 97 11.87 -12.95 15.90
C VAL A 97 10.43 -13.45 15.88
N ILE A 98 9.62 -13.13 16.89
CA ILE A 98 8.20 -13.51 16.92
C ILE A 98 7.45 -12.91 15.73
N VAL A 99 7.66 -11.62 15.43
CA VAL A 99 7.05 -10.98 14.24
C VAL A 99 7.54 -11.64 12.96
N GLY A 100 8.83 -12.00 12.87
CA GLY A 100 9.39 -12.74 11.74
C GLY A 100 8.71 -14.08 11.51
N ILE A 101 8.54 -14.88 12.56
CA ILE A 101 7.88 -16.19 12.50
C ILE A 101 6.41 -16.03 12.10
N ILE A 102 5.70 -15.08 12.70
CA ILE A 102 4.31 -14.79 12.34
C ILE A 102 4.22 -14.40 10.87
N THR A 103 5.12 -13.54 10.39
CA THR A 103 5.17 -13.11 9.00
C THR A 103 5.40 -14.29 8.06
N LEU A 104 6.35 -15.17 8.36
CA LEU A 104 6.60 -16.39 7.59
C LEU A 104 5.39 -17.34 7.63
N PHE A 105 4.75 -17.52 8.77
CA PHE A 105 3.52 -18.32 8.89
C PHE A 105 2.43 -17.82 7.94
N PHE A 106 2.22 -16.50 7.86
CA PHE A 106 1.25 -15.89 6.95
C PHE A 106 1.60 -15.99 5.45
N THR A 107 2.77 -16.52 5.09
CA THR A 107 3.09 -16.88 3.70
C THR A 107 2.65 -18.30 3.33
N THR A 108 2.30 -19.14 4.31
CA THR A 108 2.07 -20.58 4.12
C THR A 108 0.59 -20.95 4.01
N ASP A 109 0.30 -22.15 3.49
CA ASP A 109 -1.05 -22.72 3.40
C ASP A 109 -1.79 -22.78 4.74
N TYR A 110 -1.05 -22.97 5.84
CA TYR A 110 -1.62 -23.05 7.18
C TYR A 110 -2.32 -21.77 7.62
N SER A 111 -2.00 -20.64 6.98
CA SER A 111 -2.59 -19.35 7.28
C SER A 111 -3.82 -19.01 6.44
N LEU A 112 -4.18 -19.83 5.45
CA LEU A 112 -5.26 -19.52 4.49
C LEU A 112 -6.62 -19.28 5.15
N ILE A 113 -6.90 -19.96 6.27
CA ILE A 113 -8.13 -19.72 7.03
C ILE A 113 -8.29 -18.26 7.47
N PHE A 114 -7.19 -17.58 7.78
CA PHE A 114 -7.20 -16.17 8.16
C PHE A 114 -7.48 -15.28 6.95
N TYR A 115 -6.85 -15.57 5.80
CA TYR A 115 -7.12 -14.86 4.54
C TYR A 115 -8.57 -15.03 4.07
N GLN A 116 -9.18 -16.20 4.29
CA GLN A 116 -10.57 -16.45 3.93
C GLN A 116 -11.57 -15.73 4.84
N LYS A 117 -11.25 -15.60 6.14
CA LYS A 117 -12.16 -15.03 7.14
C LYS A 117 -11.96 -13.53 7.39
N ILE A 118 -10.76 -13.00 7.15
CA ILE A 118 -10.42 -11.61 7.46
C ILE A 118 -10.28 -10.85 6.14
N ASN A 119 -11.25 -9.99 5.84
CA ASN A 119 -11.31 -9.25 4.57
C ASN A 119 -10.03 -8.41 4.32
N LEU A 120 -9.44 -7.82 5.36
CA LEU A 120 -8.19 -7.07 5.20
C LEU A 120 -7.05 -7.95 4.65
N LEU A 121 -6.98 -9.22 5.08
CA LEU A 121 -5.95 -10.15 4.62
C LEU A 121 -6.22 -10.65 3.20
N SER A 122 -7.47 -10.97 2.84
CA SER A 122 -7.78 -11.37 1.45
C SER A 122 -7.40 -10.31 0.41
N ASN A 123 -7.51 -9.03 0.77
CA ASN A 123 -7.11 -7.90 -0.09
C ASN A 123 -5.59 -7.75 -0.24
N ILE A 124 -4.77 -8.52 0.48
CA ILE A 124 -3.33 -8.61 0.18
C ILE A 124 -3.09 -9.41 -1.10
N GLN A 125 -4.08 -10.16 -1.60
CA GLN A 125 -4.09 -10.93 -2.84
C GLN A 125 -3.17 -12.16 -2.84
N PHE A 126 -1.89 -11.97 -2.49
CA PHE A 126 -0.88 -13.02 -2.49
C PHE A 126 -0.23 -13.15 -1.10
N PRO A 127 -0.32 -14.30 -0.42
CA PRO A 127 0.29 -14.52 0.88
C PRO A 127 1.79 -14.23 0.95
N TRP A 128 2.55 -14.50 -0.12
CA TRP A 128 3.99 -14.17 -0.18
C TRP A 128 4.29 -12.67 -0.05
N ARG A 129 3.32 -11.75 -0.24
CA ARG A 129 3.52 -10.30 0.00
C ARG A 129 3.83 -9.97 1.46
N MET A 130 3.54 -10.88 2.40
CA MET A 130 3.99 -10.74 3.79
C MET A 130 5.51 -10.64 3.91
N LEU A 131 6.27 -11.14 2.92
CA LEU A 131 7.71 -10.95 2.86
C LEU A 131 8.14 -9.49 2.84
N SER A 132 7.26 -8.55 2.44
CA SER A 132 7.52 -7.10 2.55
C SER A 132 7.83 -6.67 3.99
N LEU A 133 7.17 -7.30 4.98
CA LEU A 133 7.48 -7.08 6.39
C LEU A 133 8.72 -7.88 6.81
N PHE A 134 8.91 -9.08 6.25
CA PHE A 134 10.03 -9.97 6.58
C PHE A 134 11.40 -9.36 6.26
N ILE A 135 11.50 -8.51 5.23
CA ILE A 135 12.75 -7.85 4.82
C ILE A 135 13.44 -7.10 5.97
N PHE A 136 12.68 -6.58 6.94
CA PHE A 136 13.24 -5.84 8.08
C PHE A 136 13.70 -6.73 9.24
N ILE A 137 13.31 -8.00 9.27
CA ILE A 137 13.51 -8.88 10.43
C ILE A 137 14.99 -9.22 10.62
N ALA A 138 15.64 -9.77 9.58
CA ALA A 138 17.04 -10.17 9.66
C ALA A 138 17.99 -8.97 9.96
N PRO A 139 17.86 -7.80 9.31
CA PRO A 139 18.66 -6.63 9.65
C PRO A 139 18.52 -6.17 11.10
N ILE A 140 17.31 -6.19 11.68
CA ILE A 140 17.08 -5.81 13.08
C ILE A 140 17.75 -6.81 14.03
N ILE A 141 17.65 -8.12 13.75
CA ILE A 141 18.32 -9.15 14.54
C ILE A 141 19.84 -8.95 14.50
N VAL A 142 20.41 -8.78 13.30
CA VAL A 142 21.85 -8.54 13.13
C VAL A 142 22.29 -7.28 13.85
N ALA A 143 21.57 -6.16 13.70
CA ALA A 143 21.89 -4.91 14.38
C ALA A 143 21.87 -5.05 15.92
N TYR A 144 20.88 -5.76 16.46
CA TYR A 144 20.80 -6.02 17.90
C TYR A 144 21.99 -6.84 18.43
N LEU A 145 22.46 -7.82 17.66
CA LEU A 145 23.63 -8.63 18.02
C LEU A 145 24.93 -7.82 17.91
N LEU A 146 25.06 -6.99 16.88
CA LEU A 146 26.21 -6.11 16.67
C LEU A 146 26.37 -5.10 17.81
N ASP A 147 25.26 -4.57 18.35
CA ASP A 147 25.25 -3.65 19.50
C ASP A 147 25.85 -4.26 20.79
N LYS A 148 26.02 -5.59 20.85
CA LYS A 148 26.67 -6.27 21.98
C LYS A 148 28.19 -6.36 21.85
N LEU A 149 28.76 -5.99 20.70
CA LEU A 149 30.19 -6.07 20.45
C LEU A 149 30.93 -4.80 20.91
N ASP A 150 32.19 -4.95 21.29
CA ASP A 150 33.08 -3.79 21.46
C ASP A 150 33.33 -3.09 20.12
N ALA A 151 33.72 -1.80 20.16
CA ALA A 151 33.83 -0.97 18.97
C ALA A 151 34.77 -1.56 17.90
N LYS A 152 35.87 -2.21 18.31
CA LYS A 152 36.84 -2.80 17.39
C LYS A 152 36.24 -4.04 16.70
N LYS A 153 35.61 -4.94 17.45
CA LYS A 153 34.92 -6.11 16.89
C LYS A 153 33.73 -5.72 16.02
N LEU A 154 32.95 -4.73 16.44
CA LEU A 154 31.83 -4.19 15.68
C LEU A 154 32.28 -3.75 14.28
N GLN A 155 33.34 -2.95 14.18
CA GLN A 155 33.87 -2.49 12.89
C GLN A 155 34.29 -3.66 12.00
N ILE A 156 35.04 -4.62 12.54
CA ILE A 156 35.50 -5.79 11.78
C ILE A 156 34.31 -6.61 11.28
N VAL A 157 33.38 -6.97 12.17
CA VAL A 157 32.22 -7.80 11.81
C VAL A 157 31.32 -7.05 10.82
N ALA A 158 31.09 -5.74 11.01
CA ALA A 158 30.29 -4.95 10.09
C ALA A 158 30.91 -4.92 8.68
N VAL A 159 32.23 -4.69 8.57
CA VAL A 159 32.93 -4.73 7.27
C VAL A 159 32.84 -6.12 6.64
N CYS A 160 33.05 -7.19 7.41
CA CYS A 160 32.91 -8.55 6.91
C CYS A 160 31.49 -8.86 6.40
N LEU A 161 30.45 -8.42 7.12
CA LEU A 161 29.06 -8.60 6.70
C LEU A 161 28.76 -7.81 5.42
N ILE A 162 29.22 -6.56 5.33
CA ILE A 162 29.07 -5.73 4.13
C ILE A 162 29.72 -6.43 2.93
N ILE A 163 30.97 -6.88 3.05
CA ILE A 163 31.68 -7.59 1.98
C ILE A 163 30.95 -8.89 1.62
N PHE A 164 30.54 -9.68 2.62
CA PHE A 164 29.81 -10.92 2.41
C PHE A 164 28.52 -10.70 1.61
N PHE A 165 27.66 -9.76 2.03
CA PHE A 165 26.41 -9.49 1.33
C PHE A 165 26.64 -8.85 -0.04
N ALA A 166 27.63 -7.95 -0.18
CA ALA A 166 27.99 -7.37 -1.46
C ALA A 166 28.37 -8.47 -2.47
N VAL A 167 29.19 -9.45 -2.08
CA VAL A 167 29.61 -10.56 -2.95
C VAL A 167 28.46 -11.56 -3.17
N ALA A 168 27.79 -12.00 -2.11
CA ALA A 168 26.75 -13.02 -2.19
C ALA A 168 25.51 -12.56 -2.97
N ARG A 169 25.20 -11.26 -2.94
CA ARG A 169 24.02 -10.67 -3.60
C ARG A 169 24.34 -9.97 -4.92
N PHE A 170 25.61 -9.74 -5.26
CA PHE A 170 26.02 -9.15 -6.54
C PHE A 170 25.32 -9.78 -7.76
N PRO A 171 25.18 -11.13 -7.86
CA PRO A 171 24.50 -11.75 -9.00
C PRO A 171 23.01 -11.43 -9.15
N GLN A 172 22.40 -10.82 -8.12
CA GLN A 172 21.00 -10.39 -8.11
C GLN A 172 20.84 -8.90 -8.47
N LEU A 173 21.93 -8.14 -8.55
CA LEU A 173 21.92 -6.69 -8.80
C LEU A 173 21.95 -6.31 -10.28
N TYR A 174 22.26 -7.26 -11.18
CA TYR A 174 22.27 -7.01 -12.62
C TYR A 174 21.28 -7.93 -13.33
N SER A 175 20.65 -7.40 -14.38
CA SER A 175 19.74 -8.21 -15.18
C SER A 175 20.52 -9.25 -15.97
N LYS A 176 19.99 -10.47 -16.02
CA LYS A 176 20.54 -11.57 -16.81
C LYS A 176 19.59 -11.84 -17.97
N ASN A 177 20.13 -12.04 -19.16
CA ASN A 177 19.38 -12.48 -20.33
C ASN A 177 18.20 -11.55 -20.71
N ASN A 178 18.44 -10.24 -20.71
CA ASN A 178 17.45 -9.28 -21.20
C ASN A 178 17.06 -9.65 -22.63
N THR A 179 15.75 -9.71 -22.87
CA THR A 179 15.19 -9.88 -24.22
C THR A 179 14.32 -8.67 -24.51
N GLU A 180 14.56 -8.04 -25.67
CA GLU A 180 13.71 -6.96 -26.12
C GLU A 180 12.44 -7.53 -26.74
N HIS A 181 11.30 -6.95 -26.37
CA HIS A 181 10.00 -7.29 -26.92
C HIS A 181 9.34 -6.02 -27.45
N GLY A 182 8.84 -6.06 -28.68
CA GLY A 182 8.09 -4.95 -29.26
C GLY A 182 6.84 -4.63 -28.44
N MET A 183 6.43 -3.35 -28.44
CA MET A 183 5.27 -2.87 -27.67
C MET A 183 3.98 -3.66 -28.00
N SER A 184 3.84 -4.12 -29.24
CA SER A 184 2.71 -4.95 -29.70
C SER A 184 2.51 -6.22 -28.85
N ARG A 185 3.58 -6.80 -28.29
CA ARG A 185 3.51 -7.98 -27.41
C ARG A 185 2.77 -7.70 -26.09
N TYR A 186 2.67 -6.44 -25.68
CA TYR A 186 2.01 -6.01 -24.45
C TYR A 186 0.61 -5.40 -24.70
N LEU A 187 0.24 -5.18 -25.96
CA LEU A 187 -1.03 -4.55 -26.36
C LEU A 187 -2.14 -5.56 -26.71
N PHE A 188 -1.95 -6.84 -26.38
CA PHE A 188 -2.95 -7.89 -26.67
C PHE A 188 -4.17 -7.85 -25.74
N THR A 189 -4.06 -7.23 -24.57
CA THR A 189 -5.19 -7.06 -23.65
C THR A 189 -5.83 -5.69 -23.86
N THR A 190 -7.09 -5.69 -24.29
CA THR A 190 -7.91 -4.46 -24.39
C THR A 190 -8.23 -3.87 -23.02
N ILE A 191 -8.24 -4.71 -21.98
CA ILE A 191 -8.48 -4.32 -20.58
C ILE A 191 -7.41 -4.89 -19.65
N ASN A 192 -7.11 -4.13 -18.59
CA ASN A 192 -6.28 -4.58 -17.49
C ASN A 192 -7.19 -4.90 -16.30
N LEU A 193 -7.19 -6.17 -15.84
CA LEU A 193 -8.01 -6.64 -14.72
C LEU A 193 -7.80 -5.80 -13.43
N HIS A 194 -6.60 -5.26 -13.23
CA HIS A 194 -6.32 -4.37 -12.09
C HIS A 194 -6.99 -3.01 -12.26
N SER A 195 -7.14 -2.53 -13.49
CA SER A 195 -7.87 -1.29 -13.78
C SER A 195 -9.38 -1.50 -13.65
N THR A 196 -9.92 -2.63 -14.12
CA THR A 196 -11.36 -2.91 -14.04
C THR A 196 -11.83 -3.12 -12.60
N ASN A 197 -11.07 -3.86 -11.77
CA ASN A 197 -11.41 -4.03 -10.35
C ASN A 197 -11.34 -2.72 -9.55
N MET A 198 -10.52 -1.76 -10.00
CA MET A 198 -10.41 -0.43 -9.39
C MET A 198 -11.38 0.58 -10.01
N ASN A 199 -12.31 0.15 -10.86
CA ASN A 199 -13.48 0.95 -11.20
C ASN A 199 -14.46 1.00 -10.03
N THR A 200 -15.23 2.07 -9.98
CA THR A 200 -16.20 2.25 -8.92
C THR A 200 -17.44 1.38 -9.15
N VAL A 201 -18.08 0.89 -8.09
CA VAL A 201 -19.26 -0.01 -8.16
C VAL A 201 -20.47 0.57 -8.90
N TRP A 202 -20.45 1.87 -9.20
CA TRP A 202 -21.50 2.56 -9.94
C TRP A 202 -21.42 2.34 -11.45
N THR A 203 -20.26 1.93 -11.99
CA THR A 203 -20.03 1.80 -13.44
C THR A 203 -20.60 0.49 -13.99
N GLY A 204 -20.82 0.43 -15.30
CA GLY A 204 -21.12 -0.82 -16.01
C GLY A 204 -19.88 -1.68 -16.26
N VAL A 205 -20.00 -2.59 -17.22
CA VAL A 205 -18.88 -3.36 -17.79
C VAL A 205 -17.89 -2.36 -18.42
N THR A 206 -16.59 -2.57 -18.22
CA THR A 206 -15.59 -1.56 -18.60
C THR A 206 -15.47 -1.40 -20.12
N GLU A 207 -15.68 -2.51 -20.83
CA GLU A 207 -15.64 -2.61 -22.29
C GLU A 207 -16.81 -1.88 -22.96
N ASP A 208 -17.94 -1.73 -22.28
CA ASP A 208 -19.11 -1.00 -22.78
C ASP A 208 -18.88 0.52 -22.72
N TYR A 209 -17.89 0.97 -21.93
CA TYR A 209 -17.57 2.38 -21.80
C TYR A 209 -16.76 2.89 -23.00
N LEU A 210 -17.38 3.77 -23.79
CA LEU A 210 -16.73 4.37 -24.95
C LEU A 210 -15.52 5.24 -24.54
N ARG A 211 -14.46 5.17 -25.33
CA ARG A 211 -13.27 5.99 -25.10
C ARG A 211 -13.55 7.43 -25.55
N HIS A 212 -13.54 8.34 -24.58
CA HIS A 212 -13.66 9.78 -24.85
C HIS A 212 -12.26 10.44 -24.87
N PRO A 213 -11.87 11.13 -25.96
CA PRO A 213 -10.59 11.83 -26.02
C PRO A 213 -10.56 13.06 -25.09
N GLU A 214 -11.73 13.69 -24.91
CA GLU A 214 -11.93 14.83 -24.02
C GLU A 214 -12.51 14.39 -22.68
N LYS A 215 -12.24 15.15 -21.61
CA LYS A 215 -12.76 14.87 -20.27
C LYS A 215 -14.14 15.46 -19.98
N GLY A 216 -14.57 16.46 -20.73
CA GLY A 216 -15.85 17.13 -20.51
C GLY A 216 -16.58 17.43 -21.81
N ALA A 217 -17.88 17.11 -21.86
CA ALA A 217 -18.74 17.32 -23.01
C ALA A 217 -20.13 17.81 -22.59
N ILE A 218 -20.76 18.59 -23.46
CA ILE A 218 -22.21 18.87 -23.39
C ILE A 218 -22.90 17.70 -24.08
N VAL A 219 -23.75 16.99 -23.33
CA VAL A 219 -24.41 15.76 -23.79
C VAL A 219 -25.89 15.99 -24.12
N GLU A 220 -26.50 17.02 -23.54
CA GLU A 220 -27.84 17.47 -23.86
C GLU A 220 -27.92 19.00 -23.85
N GLY A 221 -28.80 19.58 -24.67
CA GLY A 221 -28.98 21.03 -24.81
C GLY A 221 -28.04 21.68 -25.83
N LYS A 222 -28.13 23.01 -25.97
CA LYS A 222 -27.33 23.80 -26.91
C LYS A 222 -26.37 24.73 -26.17
N GLY A 223 -25.08 24.52 -26.40
CA GLY A 223 -24.01 25.36 -25.83
C GLY A 223 -22.65 24.96 -26.36
N LYS A 224 -21.61 25.66 -25.91
CA LYS A 224 -20.21 25.39 -26.26
C LYS A 224 -19.30 25.52 -25.04
N ILE A 225 -18.30 24.64 -24.97
CA ILE A 225 -17.22 24.74 -23.99
C ILE A 225 -16.14 25.64 -24.59
N VAL A 226 -16.01 26.87 -24.07
CA VAL A 226 -15.07 27.89 -24.58
C VAL A 226 -13.67 27.78 -23.98
N LYS A 227 -13.53 27.20 -22.79
CA LYS A 227 -12.23 26.99 -22.14
C LYS A 227 -12.22 25.73 -21.30
N ARG A 228 -11.07 25.03 -21.28
CA ARG A 228 -10.82 23.86 -20.44
C ARG A 228 -9.48 24.03 -19.71
N GLU A 229 -9.48 23.80 -18.40
CA GLU A 229 -8.26 23.63 -17.60
C GLU A 229 -8.36 22.30 -16.87
N LEU A 230 -7.43 21.39 -17.13
CA LEU A 230 -7.55 19.99 -16.72
C LEU A 230 -6.43 19.59 -15.76
N SER A 231 -6.81 18.89 -14.70
CA SER A 231 -5.93 18.13 -13.82
C SER A 231 -6.59 16.80 -13.47
N ASN A 232 -5.83 15.90 -12.83
CA ASN A 232 -6.34 14.61 -12.40
C ASN A 232 -7.36 14.74 -11.27
N SER A 233 -7.17 15.70 -10.35
CA SER A 233 -8.02 15.89 -9.17
C SER A 233 -9.00 17.05 -9.29
N TRP A 234 -8.94 17.85 -10.37
CA TRP A 234 -9.86 18.95 -10.61
C TRP A 234 -9.89 19.36 -12.08
N ARG A 235 -10.98 20.00 -12.51
CA ARG A 235 -11.15 20.58 -13.84
C ARG A 235 -11.94 21.86 -13.73
N LYS A 236 -11.62 22.82 -14.60
CA LYS A 236 -12.43 24.01 -14.83
C LYS A 236 -12.90 24.02 -16.26
N TYR A 237 -14.18 24.30 -16.44
CA TYR A 237 -14.79 24.52 -17.75
C TYR A 237 -15.43 25.91 -17.76
N THR A 238 -15.19 26.67 -18.82
CA THR A 238 -16.00 27.86 -19.10
C THR A 238 -16.94 27.48 -20.23
N VAL A 239 -18.23 27.69 -20.03
CA VAL A 239 -19.27 27.33 -21.02
C VAL A 239 -20.14 28.53 -21.36
N GLU A 240 -20.62 28.56 -22.59
CA GLU A 240 -21.60 29.52 -23.09
C GLU A 240 -22.78 28.74 -23.67
N ASN A 241 -23.92 28.80 -22.98
CA ASN A 241 -25.08 27.95 -23.22
C ASN A 241 -26.26 28.80 -23.74
N GLU A 242 -26.85 28.39 -24.85
CA GLU A 242 -28.06 29.03 -25.40
C GLU A 242 -29.33 28.57 -24.66
N SER A 243 -29.33 27.34 -24.17
CA SER A 243 -30.38 26.74 -23.33
C SER A 243 -29.76 26.13 -22.08
N PRO A 244 -30.53 25.70 -21.06
CA PRO A 244 -29.99 24.77 -20.07
C PRO A 244 -29.33 23.57 -20.78
N VAL A 245 -28.17 23.15 -20.29
CA VAL A 245 -27.42 22.02 -20.83
C VAL A 245 -27.14 21.02 -19.74
N ARG A 246 -26.98 19.76 -20.16
CA ARG A 246 -26.42 18.71 -19.32
C ARG A 246 -24.99 18.46 -19.72
N MET A 247 -24.09 18.51 -18.76
CA MET A 247 -22.68 18.22 -18.95
C MET A 247 -22.34 16.84 -18.41
N ALA A 248 -21.46 16.14 -19.12
CA ALA A 248 -20.77 14.96 -18.64
C ALA A 248 -19.29 15.28 -18.43
N ASP A 249 -18.76 14.97 -17.25
CA ASP A 249 -17.33 14.84 -16.99
C ASP A 249 -17.00 13.34 -16.95
N TYR A 250 -16.21 12.88 -17.92
CA TYR A 250 -15.82 11.48 -18.17
C TYR A 250 -14.83 10.95 -17.13
N THR A 251 -15.34 10.91 -15.90
CA THR A 251 -14.71 10.46 -14.67
C THR A 251 -15.73 9.65 -13.90
N PHE A 252 -15.33 8.47 -13.46
CA PHE A 252 -16.19 7.65 -12.63
C PHE A 252 -16.39 8.26 -11.25
N TYR A 253 -17.64 8.34 -10.83
CA TYR A 253 -18.06 8.98 -9.61
C TYR A 253 -17.53 8.24 -8.40
N PHE A 254 -16.99 9.01 -7.46
CA PHE A 254 -16.60 8.56 -6.14
C PHE A 254 -17.03 9.64 -5.13
N PRO A 255 -17.46 9.31 -3.89
CA PRO A 255 -18.05 10.26 -2.93
C PRO A 255 -17.25 11.52 -2.58
N GLY A 256 -15.98 11.63 -2.98
CA GLY A 256 -15.15 12.83 -2.83
C GLY A 256 -15.34 13.87 -3.94
N TRP A 257 -15.90 13.51 -5.09
CA TRP A 257 -16.13 14.43 -6.20
C TRP A 257 -17.27 15.40 -5.92
N LYS A 258 -17.07 16.66 -6.30
CA LYS A 258 -18.04 17.75 -6.18
C LYS A 258 -17.99 18.62 -7.42
N VAL A 259 -19.12 19.23 -7.75
CA VAL A 259 -19.26 20.19 -8.86
C VAL A 259 -19.79 21.50 -8.32
N TRP A 260 -19.26 22.61 -8.83
CA TRP A 260 -19.76 23.95 -8.60
C TRP A 260 -20.00 24.65 -9.94
N VAL A 261 -21.09 25.39 -10.05
CA VAL A 261 -21.43 26.28 -11.17
C VAL A 261 -21.48 27.69 -10.59
N ASP A 262 -20.59 28.57 -11.05
CA ASP A 262 -20.38 29.93 -10.53
C ASP A 262 -20.18 29.98 -9.00
N GLY A 263 -19.43 28.99 -8.49
CA GLY A 263 -19.16 28.85 -7.06
C GLY A 263 -20.30 28.28 -6.22
N GLN A 264 -21.49 28.06 -6.80
CA GLN A 264 -22.60 27.40 -6.12
C GLN A 264 -22.55 25.88 -6.33
N PRO A 265 -22.77 25.05 -5.31
CA PRO A 265 -22.79 23.59 -5.46
C PRO A 265 -23.84 23.15 -6.48
N ALA A 266 -23.45 22.30 -7.42
CA ALA A 266 -24.35 21.63 -8.34
C ALA A 266 -24.48 20.15 -7.98
N GLU A 267 -25.68 19.61 -8.15
CA GLU A 267 -25.96 18.20 -7.89
C GLU A 267 -25.31 17.31 -8.96
N ILE A 268 -24.54 16.31 -8.51
CA ILE A 268 -23.98 15.27 -9.38
C ILE A 268 -25.01 14.17 -9.57
N GLN A 269 -25.22 13.78 -10.81
CA GLN A 269 -25.98 12.61 -11.22
C GLN A 269 -25.03 11.60 -11.86
N PHE A 270 -25.14 10.33 -11.48
CA PHE A 270 -24.28 9.24 -11.99
C PHE A 270 -25.03 7.91 -12.17
N GLN A 271 -26.34 7.92 -11.94
CA GLN A 271 -27.22 6.75 -12.00
C GLN A 271 -27.85 6.55 -13.39
N ASP A 272 -27.63 7.50 -14.29
CA ASP A 272 -28.11 7.45 -15.67
C ASP A 272 -27.57 6.20 -16.38
N PRO A 273 -28.40 5.34 -16.97
CA PRO A 273 -27.96 4.18 -17.75
C PRO A 273 -26.98 4.53 -18.89
N ASP A 274 -27.18 5.66 -19.59
CA ASP A 274 -26.34 6.10 -20.71
C ASP A 274 -25.00 6.67 -20.25
N PHE A 275 -24.94 7.11 -18.99
CA PHE A 275 -23.75 7.69 -18.33
C PHE A 275 -23.44 6.97 -17.02
N ARG A 276 -23.58 5.65 -17.00
CA ARG A 276 -23.56 4.87 -15.77
C ARG A 276 -22.24 5.01 -15.01
N GLY A 277 -22.33 5.57 -13.81
CA GLY A 277 -21.20 5.87 -12.95
C GLY A 277 -20.37 7.10 -13.38
N VAL A 278 -20.70 7.76 -14.48
CA VAL A 278 -20.02 8.99 -14.95
C VAL A 278 -20.63 10.21 -14.25
N ILE A 279 -19.79 11.19 -13.93
CA ILE A 279 -20.26 12.45 -13.34
C ILE A 279 -21.02 13.25 -14.39
N THR A 280 -22.33 13.44 -14.20
CA THR A 280 -23.16 14.36 -14.99
C THR A 280 -23.80 15.42 -14.08
N TYR A 281 -24.08 16.60 -14.63
CA TYR A 281 -24.69 17.72 -13.90
C TYR A 281 -25.30 18.72 -14.86
N ASN A 282 -26.30 19.46 -14.38
CA ASN A 282 -27.00 20.48 -15.16
C ASN A 282 -26.33 21.85 -15.00
N VAL A 283 -26.28 22.60 -16.09
CA VAL A 283 -25.76 23.98 -16.13
C VAL A 283 -26.83 24.87 -16.78
N PRO A 284 -27.22 25.99 -16.16
CA PRO A 284 -28.22 26.90 -16.74
C PRO A 284 -27.78 27.50 -18.09
N ALA A 285 -28.74 28.17 -18.75
CA ALA A 285 -28.46 29.00 -19.91
C ALA A 285 -27.65 30.24 -19.51
N GLY A 286 -26.76 30.69 -20.40
CA GLY A 286 -25.85 31.79 -20.15
C GLY A 286 -24.39 31.35 -20.09
N LYS A 287 -23.54 32.24 -19.58
CA LYS A 287 -22.10 32.01 -19.44
C LYS A 287 -21.78 31.61 -18.01
N HIS A 288 -21.13 30.46 -17.85
CA HIS A 288 -20.87 29.89 -16.53
C HIS A 288 -19.43 29.39 -16.40
N GLU A 289 -18.89 29.50 -15.19
CA GLU A 289 -17.67 28.84 -14.77
C GLU A 289 -17.99 27.60 -13.94
N ILE A 290 -17.53 26.45 -14.41
CA ILE A 290 -17.77 25.17 -13.77
C ILE A 290 -16.47 24.71 -13.15
N TYR A 291 -16.53 24.25 -11.90
CA TYR A 291 -15.42 23.62 -11.22
C TYR A 291 -15.81 22.20 -10.78
N VAL A 292 -15.11 21.20 -11.29
CA VAL A 292 -15.25 19.81 -10.87
C VAL A 292 -14.01 19.45 -10.05
N LYS A 293 -14.15 19.02 -8.80
CA LYS A 293 -12.98 18.75 -7.93
C LYS A 293 -13.21 17.55 -7.01
N PHE A 294 -12.17 16.72 -6.90
CA PHE A 294 -12.07 15.72 -5.86
C PHE A 294 -11.65 16.39 -4.54
N THR A 295 -12.50 16.25 -3.54
CA THR A 295 -12.30 16.78 -2.19
C THR A 295 -12.10 15.65 -1.19
N ALA A 296 -11.41 15.95 -0.09
CA ALA A 296 -11.24 14.99 0.99
C ALA A 296 -12.61 14.56 1.54
N THR A 297 -12.83 13.25 1.59
CA THR A 297 -14.01 12.68 2.26
C THR A 297 -13.87 12.80 3.78
N LYS A 298 -14.96 12.55 4.51
CA LYS A 298 -14.92 12.53 5.99
C LYS A 298 -13.91 11.51 6.52
N VAL A 299 -13.76 10.36 5.84
CA VAL A 299 -12.80 9.31 6.20
C VAL A 299 -11.36 9.79 5.99
N HIS A 300 -11.08 10.45 4.86
CA HIS A 300 -9.77 11.05 4.61
C HIS A 300 -9.40 12.09 5.68
N VAL A 301 -10.34 12.98 6.04
CA VAL A 301 -10.11 14.00 7.08
C VAL A 301 -9.81 13.36 8.43
N LEU A 302 -10.60 12.36 8.85
CA LEU A 302 -10.39 11.65 10.11
C LEU A 302 -9.05 10.90 10.12
N GLY A 303 -8.72 10.19 9.04
CA GLY A 303 -7.44 9.48 8.91
C GLY A 303 -6.24 10.42 9.00
N ASN A 304 -6.28 11.56 8.28
CA ASN A 304 -5.25 12.59 8.36
C ASN A 304 -5.12 13.15 9.78
N LEU A 305 -6.23 13.45 10.45
CA LEU A 305 -6.22 13.97 11.82
C LEU A 305 -5.58 12.98 12.80
N ILE A 306 -5.96 11.70 12.72
CA ILE A 306 -5.38 10.65 13.58
C ILE A 306 -3.89 10.50 13.30
N SER A 307 -3.49 10.44 12.03
CA SER A 307 -2.08 10.33 11.64
C SER A 307 -1.24 11.50 12.16
N VAL A 308 -1.68 12.73 11.95
CA VAL A 308 -0.96 13.93 12.42
C VAL A 308 -0.88 13.94 13.96
N SER A 309 -1.99 13.65 14.64
CA SER A 309 -2.01 13.58 16.11
C SER A 309 -1.08 12.49 16.64
N ALA A 310 -0.98 11.36 15.95
CA ALA A 310 -0.08 10.27 16.30
C ALA A 310 1.40 10.65 16.12
N ILE A 311 1.73 11.36 15.03
CA ILE A 311 3.09 11.86 14.79
C ILE A 311 3.49 12.85 15.88
N LEU A 312 2.63 13.83 16.17
CA LEU A 312 2.89 14.83 17.21
C LEU A 312 2.99 14.20 18.60
N GLY A 313 2.07 13.30 18.93
CA GLY A 313 2.08 12.55 20.19
C GLY A 313 3.36 11.72 20.35
N PHE A 314 3.82 11.06 19.28
CA PHE A 314 5.06 10.31 19.30
C PHE A 314 6.29 11.20 19.52
N ILE A 315 6.36 12.34 18.83
CA ILE A 315 7.45 13.31 19.00
C ILE A 315 7.49 13.82 20.45
N VAL A 316 6.33 14.19 21.00
CA VAL A 316 6.22 14.65 22.39
C VAL A 316 6.64 13.54 23.37
N ALA A 317 6.14 12.32 23.19
CA ALA A 317 6.51 11.18 24.03
C ALA A 317 8.02 10.93 23.99
N PHE A 318 8.63 10.96 22.80
CA PHE A 318 10.07 10.81 22.62
C PHE A 318 10.87 11.89 23.37
N TYR A 319 10.46 13.16 23.28
CA TYR A 319 11.12 14.24 24.00
C TYR A 319 10.98 14.14 25.53
N ILE A 320 9.81 13.72 26.02
CA ILE A 320 9.58 13.49 27.46
C ILE A 320 10.48 12.37 27.96
N GLU A 321 10.55 11.26 27.24
CA GLU A 321 11.36 10.10 27.61
C GLU A 321 12.86 10.43 27.58
N LYS A 322 13.32 11.17 26.57
CA LYS A 322 14.70 11.69 26.51
C LYS A 322 15.02 12.58 27.72
N LYS A 323 14.13 13.50 28.09
CA LYS A 323 14.32 14.37 29.27
C LYS A 323 14.38 13.56 30.57
N LYS A 324 13.49 12.58 30.75
CA LYS A 324 13.51 11.67 31.91
C LYS A 324 14.85 10.95 32.01
N HIS A 325 15.33 10.38 30.90
CA HIS A 325 16.60 9.68 30.86
C HIS A 325 17.80 10.58 31.22
N VAL A 326 17.82 11.83 30.73
CA VAL A 326 18.85 12.82 31.10
C VAL A 326 18.79 13.16 32.59
N LEU A 327 17.58 13.40 33.13
CA LEU A 327 17.38 13.74 34.54
C LEU A 327 17.79 12.58 35.47
N GLU A 328 17.41 11.35 35.13
CA GLU A 328 17.83 10.14 35.85
C GLU A 328 19.36 9.97 35.85
N LYS A 329 20.03 10.29 34.73
CA LYS A 329 21.49 10.24 34.63
C LYS A 329 22.14 11.31 35.51
N LEU A 330 21.60 12.52 35.55
CA LEU A 330 22.08 13.62 36.42
C LEU A 330 21.88 13.30 37.90
N LEU A 331 20.74 12.70 38.29
CA LEU A 331 20.46 12.31 39.67
C LEU A 331 21.33 11.15 40.17
N LYS A 332 21.86 10.32 39.26
CA LYS A 332 22.79 9.22 39.57
C LYS A 332 24.26 9.64 39.62
N TYR A 333 24.62 10.88 39.28
CA TYR A 333 25.99 11.36 39.50
C TYR A 333 26.24 11.54 41.00
N PRO A 334 27.34 11.00 41.55
CA PRO A 334 27.68 11.23 42.96
C PRO A 334 27.87 12.73 43.16
N ARG A 335 27.09 13.31 44.08
CA ARG A 335 27.37 14.67 44.57
C ARG A 335 28.72 14.61 45.26
N LEU A 336 29.70 15.35 44.74
CA LEU A 336 30.95 15.59 45.44
C LEU A 336 30.56 16.31 46.74
N ASN A 337 30.72 15.61 47.86
CA ASN A 337 30.64 16.21 49.20
C ASN A 337 31.89 17.01 49.49
#